data_AF-A0A929ZMM5-F1
#
_entry.id   AF-A0A929ZMM5-F1
#
_cell.length_a   1.000
_cell.length_b   1.000
_cell.length_c   1.000
_cell.angle_alpha   90.00
_cell.angle_beta   90.00
_cell.angle_gamma   90.00
#
_symmetry.space_group_name_H-M   'P 1'
#
loop_
_entity.id
_entity.type
_entity.pdbx_description
1 polymer ?
#
loop_
_entity_poly.entity_id
_entity_poly.type
_entity_poly.pdbx_seq_one_letter_code
_entity_poly.pdbx_strand_id
1 'polypeptide(L)'
;MMEKKTIDLSKSVFDIASAYPEVKDIMSELGFTEIVKPSMLNTMGKMMTIPKGARVKEIPLSTIIDAFELSGFEVINTPEQLQKQQEEKMKALSADLGKSSDLNSSDREALLKSYVQRLSNGEDIESVRKDFAANFSDVSAVEIARAEQTLLSEGTKLSDVQRLCDVHSALFHGATRSERIANAEKEVERSAEEERVLDTIASFDEQTADATTVLMRTPGHPLNVLELENAQIEKRVLALEEKLKEDVKPEDVLADVSELRAIESHYKKKEETMFPLLKDKYNFPGPSDVMWGVEDEIKQELKKFVVEDAKDMDSLRRVVKRMNEMIFKEKNILFPLVTNYFTEDEWIAIARDFPMYGYCYLAKEDVPVWD
;
A
#
# COMPACT_ATOMS: atom_id res chain seq x y z
N MET A 1 -11.01 -47.04 -23.35
CA MET A 1 -10.12 -45.87 -23.33
C MET A 1 -9.28 -46.02 -22.08
N MET A 2 -7.95 -46.16 -22.19
CA MET A 2 -7.10 -46.15 -21.00
C MET A 2 -7.11 -44.73 -20.44
N GLU A 3 -7.47 -44.56 -19.16
CA GLU A 3 -7.38 -43.28 -18.49
C GLU A 3 -5.92 -42.81 -18.53
N LYS A 4 -5.70 -41.63 -19.10
CA LYS A 4 -4.37 -41.02 -19.20
C LYS A 4 -3.94 -40.65 -17.79
N LYS A 5 -2.82 -41.20 -17.32
CA LYS A 5 -2.30 -40.89 -15.98
C LYS A 5 -1.73 -39.48 -15.99
N THR A 6 -2.08 -38.67 -15.00
CA THR A 6 -1.73 -37.25 -15.00
C THR A 6 -0.94 -36.90 -13.75
N ILE A 7 0.22 -36.27 -13.91
CA ILE A 7 1.03 -35.74 -12.82
C ILE A 7 0.84 -34.22 -12.77
N ASP A 8 0.32 -33.75 -11.65
CA ASP A 8 0.17 -32.34 -11.34
C ASP A 8 1.37 -31.87 -10.53
N LEU A 9 2.28 -31.10 -11.15
CA LEU A 9 3.52 -30.66 -10.50
C LEU A 9 3.30 -29.63 -9.38
N SER A 10 2.08 -29.10 -9.21
CA SER A 10 1.72 -28.25 -8.08
C SER A 10 1.49 -29.04 -6.78
N LYS A 11 1.22 -30.36 -6.88
CA LYS A 11 0.97 -31.23 -5.72
C LYS A 11 2.26 -31.64 -5.02
N SER A 12 2.12 -32.06 -3.77
CA SER A 12 3.26 -32.56 -2.98
C SER A 12 3.81 -33.85 -3.58
N VAL A 13 5.10 -34.08 -3.41
CA VAL A 13 5.77 -35.33 -3.81
C VAL A 13 5.09 -36.53 -3.14
N PHE A 14 4.64 -36.37 -1.88
CA PHE A 14 3.88 -37.39 -1.16
C PHE A 14 2.57 -37.73 -1.85
N ASP A 15 1.76 -36.74 -2.25
CA ASP A 15 0.46 -36.98 -2.88
C ASP A 15 0.63 -37.65 -4.25
N ILE A 16 1.59 -37.18 -5.04
CA ILE A 16 1.89 -37.75 -6.36
C ILE A 16 2.38 -39.20 -6.22
N ALA A 17 3.33 -39.46 -5.31
CA ALA A 17 3.88 -40.80 -5.09
C ALA A 17 2.92 -41.75 -4.35
N SER A 18 1.88 -41.22 -3.69
CA SER A 18 0.81 -42.01 -3.10
C SER A 18 -0.25 -42.38 -4.13
N ALA A 19 -0.55 -41.48 -5.07
CA ALA A 19 -1.45 -41.72 -6.18
C ALA A 19 -0.83 -42.66 -7.24
N TYR A 20 0.48 -42.51 -7.50
CA TYR A 20 1.23 -43.27 -8.50
C TYR A 20 2.52 -43.80 -7.87
N PRO A 21 2.49 -44.99 -7.24
CA PRO A 21 3.66 -45.57 -6.58
C PRO A 21 4.90 -45.70 -7.48
N GLU A 22 4.70 -45.93 -8.79
CA GLU A 22 5.75 -46.02 -9.81
C GLU A 22 6.57 -44.73 -9.98
N VAL A 23 6.03 -43.58 -9.55
CA VAL A 23 6.75 -42.30 -9.55
C VAL A 23 7.97 -42.36 -8.62
N LYS A 24 7.94 -43.17 -7.57
CA LYS A 24 9.08 -43.31 -6.64
C LYS A 24 10.30 -43.89 -7.34
N ASP A 25 10.09 -44.87 -8.21
CA ASP A 25 11.17 -45.55 -8.92
C ASP A 25 11.74 -44.62 -10.01
N ILE A 26 10.87 -43.99 -10.80
CA ILE A 26 11.26 -43.00 -11.83
C ILE A 26 12.09 -41.87 -11.21
N MET A 27 11.60 -41.29 -10.10
CA MET A 27 12.30 -40.21 -9.41
C MET A 27 13.62 -40.70 -8.78
N SER A 28 13.67 -41.92 -8.25
CA SER A 28 14.90 -42.48 -7.69
C SER A 28 15.99 -42.66 -8.74
N GLU A 29 15.64 -43.12 -9.95
CA GLU A 29 16.56 -43.25 -11.09
C GLU A 29 17.14 -41.90 -11.54
N LEU A 30 16.35 -40.84 -11.40
CA LEU A 30 16.78 -39.46 -11.66
C LEU A 30 17.65 -38.86 -10.54
N GLY A 31 17.95 -39.60 -9.47
CA GLY A 31 18.82 -39.15 -8.37
C GLY A 31 18.10 -38.71 -7.09
N PHE A 32 16.78 -38.91 -7.00
CA PHE A 32 15.98 -38.62 -5.80
C PHE A 32 15.85 -39.84 -4.89
N THR A 33 16.97 -40.45 -4.51
CA THR A 33 17.03 -41.70 -3.73
C THR A 33 16.34 -41.63 -2.36
N GLU A 34 16.01 -40.45 -1.85
CA GLU A 34 15.30 -40.27 -0.58
C GLU A 34 13.78 -40.52 -0.73
N ILE A 35 13.22 -40.46 -1.94
CA ILE A 35 11.77 -40.60 -2.18
C ILE A 35 11.25 -42.01 -1.87
N VAL A 36 12.12 -43.02 -1.99
CA VAL A 36 11.77 -44.43 -1.70
C VAL A 36 11.74 -44.71 -0.20
N LYS A 37 12.34 -43.84 0.64
CA LYS A 37 12.37 -44.02 2.10
C LYS A 37 11.05 -43.55 2.71
N PRO A 38 10.25 -44.44 3.34
CA PRO A 38 8.93 -44.07 3.85
C PRO A 38 8.94 -42.92 4.86
N SER A 39 9.97 -42.82 5.70
CA SER A 39 10.11 -41.74 6.68
C SER A 39 10.29 -40.37 6.00
N MET A 40 11.12 -40.29 4.97
CA MET A 40 11.39 -39.05 4.22
C MET A 40 10.19 -38.63 3.37
N LEU A 41 9.52 -39.60 2.74
CA LEU A 41 8.33 -39.33 1.95
C LEU A 41 7.17 -38.81 2.81
N ASN A 42 6.95 -39.38 3.99
CA ASN A 42 5.87 -38.97 4.91
C ASN A 42 6.13 -37.64 5.63
N THR A 43 7.37 -37.12 5.60
CA THR A 43 7.76 -35.87 6.25
C THR A 43 8.09 -34.79 5.22
N MET A 44 9.27 -34.87 4.61
CA MET A 44 9.73 -33.91 3.61
C MET A 44 8.89 -33.99 2.32
N GLY A 45 8.43 -35.19 1.94
CA GLY A 45 7.62 -35.36 0.73
C GLY A 45 6.27 -34.65 0.77
N LYS A 46 5.70 -34.38 1.95
CA LYS A 46 4.45 -33.60 2.10
C LYS A 46 4.64 -32.10 1.91
N MET A 47 5.84 -31.58 2.20
CA MET A 47 6.16 -30.16 2.09
C MET A 47 6.87 -29.81 0.77
N MET A 48 7.45 -30.81 0.10
CA MET A 48 8.20 -30.64 -1.14
C MET A 48 7.32 -30.91 -2.35
N THR A 49 7.48 -30.12 -3.41
CA THR A 49 6.94 -30.41 -4.75
C THR A 49 8.07 -30.83 -5.68
N ILE A 50 7.75 -31.50 -6.78
CA ILE A 50 8.76 -31.98 -7.74
C ILE A 50 9.63 -30.81 -8.30
N PRO A 51 9.07 -29.65 -8.71
CA PRO A 51 9.87 -28.50 -9.13
C PRO A 51 10.82 -27.97 -8.04
N LYS A 52 10.37 -27.94 -6.78
CA LYS A 52 11.22 -27.50 -5.66
C LYS A 52 12.34 -28.51 -5.40
N GLY A 53 12.02 -29.81 -5.46
CA GLY A 53 13.01 -30.88 -5.35
C GLY A 53 14.06 -30.82 -6.46
N ALA A 54 13.64 -30.59 -7.71
CA ALA A 54 14.50 -30.42 -8.87
C ALA A 54 15.55 -29.33 -8.65
N ARG A 55 15.12 -28.16 -8.15
CA ARG A 55 16.01 -27.05 -7.81
C ARG A 55 17.02 -27.40 -6.72
N VAL A 56 16.57 -28.05 -5.65
CA VAL A 56 17.45 -28.43 -4.52
C VAL A 56 18.49 -29.47 -4.93
N LYS A 57 18.15 -30.37 -5.85
CA LYS A 57 19.06 -31.39 -6.38
C LYS A 57 19.84 -30.93 -7.61
N GLU A 58 19.64 -29.69 -8.06
CA GLU A 58 20.24 -29.13 -9.28
C GLU A 58 19.97 -29.98 -10.53
N ILE A 59 18.81 -30.65 -10.59
CA ILE A 59 18.37 -31.44 -11.73
C ILE A 59 17.43 -30.59 -12.59
N PRO A 60 17.66 -30.45 -13.90
CA PRO A 60 16.76 -29.73 -14.78
C PRO A 60 15.34 -30.29 -14.73
N LEU A 61 14.34 -29.44 -14.52
CA LEU A 61 12.95 -29.87 -14.43
C LEU A 61 12.46 -30.52 -15.73
N SER A 62 12.96 -30.06 -16.88
CA SER A 62 12.70 -30.67 -18.19
C SER A 62 13.06 -32.16 -18.22
N THR A 63 14.21 -32.54 -17.65
CA THR A 63 14.63 -33.95 -17.58
C THR A 63 13.66 -34.82 -16.77
N ILE A 64 13.06 -34.25 -15.72
CA ILE A 64 12.06 -34.95 -14.90
C ILE A 64 10.73 -35.06 -15.64
N ILE A 65 10.31 -33.99 -16.32
CA ILE A 65 9.11 -33.97 -17.17
C ILE A 65 9.24 -35.02 -18.27
N ASP A 66 10.35 -35.04 -19.00
CA ASP A 66 10.63 -36.00 -20.07
C ASP A 66 10.55 -37.45 -19.56
N ALA A 67 11.09 -37.73 -18.37
CA ALA A 67 11.04 -39.06 -17.77
C ALA A 67 9.62 -39.49 -17.40
N PHE A 68 8.77 -38.57 -16.94
CA PHE A 68 7.36 -38.85 -16.69
C PHE A 68 6.58 -39.07 -17.98
N GLU A 69 6.83 -38.26 -19.01
CA GLU A 69 6.19 -38.41 -20.31
C GLU A 69 6.57 -39.73 -21.00
N LEU A 70 7.85 -40.11 -20.95
CA LEU A 70 8.35 -41.40 -21.42
C LEU A 70 7.73 -42.58 -20.67
N SER A 71 7.39 -42.38 -19.38
CA SER A 71 6.71 -43.37 -18.54
C SER A 71 5.18 -43.37 -18.73
N GLY A 72 4.66 -42.58 -19.68
CA GLY A 72 3.25 -42.55 -20.06
C GLY A 72 2.38 -41.60 -19.23
N PHE A 73 2.97 -40.66 -18.49
CA PHE A 73 2.24 -39.62 -17.77
C PHE A 73 2.06 -38.37 -18.63
N GLU A 74 0.91 -37.73 -18.48
CA GLU A 74 0.73 -36.34 -18.89
C GLU A 74 1.10 -35.43 -17.73
N VAL A 75 2.02 -34.50 -17.96
CA VAL A 75 2.44 -33.56 -16.93
C VAL A 75 1.70 -32.24 -17.10
N ILE A 76 1.00 -31.82 -16.05
CA ILE A 76 0.22 -30.59 -16.00
C ILE A 76 0.72 -29.67 -14.89
N ASN A 77 0.35 -28.39 -14.99
CA ASN A 77 0.73 -27.34 -14.05
C ASN A 77 2.26 -27.23 -13.91
N THR A 78 2.98 -27.35 -15.03
CA THR A 78 4.39 -26.97 -15.07
C THR A 78 4.52 -25.47 -14.73
N PRO A 79 5.67 -25.01 -14.19
CA PRO A 79 5.86 -23.58 -13.92
C PRO A 79 5.56 -22.68 -15.13
N GLU A 80 5.93 -23.13 -16.33
CA GLU A 80 5.66 -22.44 -17.59
C GLU A 80 4.16 -22.44 -17.96
N GLN A 81 3.45 -23.53 -17.72
CA GLN A 81 2.00 -23.61 -17.93
C GLN A 81 1.24 -22.77 -16.92
N LEU A 82 1.65 -22.79 -15.64
CA LEU A 82 1.05 -21.96 -14.59
C LEU A 82 1.30 -20.48 -14.86
N GLN A 83 2.50 -20.12 -15.34
CA GLN A 83 2.81 -18.77 -15.77
C GLN A 83 1.98 -18.35 -16.99
N LYS A 84 1.87 -19.19 -18.03
CA LYS A 84 1.00 -18.92 -19.19
C LYS A 84 -0.47 -18.83 -18.81
N GLN A 85 -0.96 -19.69 -17.91
CA GLN A 85 -2.33 -19.63 -17.41
C GLN A 85 -2.56 -18.37 -16.58
N GLN A 86 -1.58 -17.91 -15.80
CA GLN A 86 -1.62 -16.63 -15.11
C GLN A 86 -1.60 -15.46 -16.10
N GLU A 87 -0.75 -15.50 -17.13
CA GLU A 87 -0.68 -14.49 -18.19
C GLU A 87 -1.97 -14.43 -19.01
N GLU A 88 -2.56 -15.57 -19.38
CA GLU A 88 -3.82 -15.67 -20.11
C GLU A 88 -5.02 -15.28 -19.24
N LYS A 89 -5.03 -15.68 -17.96
CA LYS A 89 -6.02 -15.21 -16.98
C LYS A 89 -5.91 -13.71 -16.78
N MET A 90 -4.69 -13.17 -16.76
CA MET A 90 -4.45 -11.73 -16.65
C MET A 90 -4.81 -10.97 -17.92
N LYS A 91 -4.61 -11.57 -19.09
CA LYS A 91 -5.01 -11.01 -20.38
C LYS A 91 -6.52 -11.04 -20.56
N ALA A 92 -7.19 -12.11 -20.12
CA ALA A 92 -8.65 -12.20 -20.07
C ALA A 92 -9.24 -11.20 -19.07
N LEU A 93 -8.61 -11.04 -17.89
CA LEU A 93 -9.00 -10.04 -16.89
C LEU A 93 -8.80 -8.60 -17.41
N SER A 94 -7.74 -8.35 -18.18
CA SER A 94 -7.48 -7.05 -18.81
C SER A 94 -8.45 -6.69 -19.94
N ALA A 95 -9.07 -7.69 -20.58
CA ALA A 95 -10.04 -7.47 -21.65
C ALA A 95 -11.46 -7.17 -21.11
N ASP A 96 -11.77 -7.62 -19.90
CA ASP A 96 -13.09 -7.46 -19.27
C ASP A 96 -13.16 -6.28 -18.28
N LEU A 97 -12.01 -5.77 -17.81
CA LEU A 97 -11.92 -4.64 -16.86
C LEU A 97 -11.78 -3.26 -17.52
N GLY A 98 -12.55 -3.04 -18.59
CA GLY A 98 -12.84 -1.69 -19.05
C GLY A 98 -13.79 -0.99 -18.06
N LYS A 99 -13.23 -0.24 -17.10
CA LYS A 99 -13.88 0.62 -16.10
C LYS A 99 -14.46 -0.11 -14.86
N SER A 100 -13.65 -0.27 -13.82
CA SER A 100 -14.13 -0.10 -12.43
C SER A 100 -12.97 0.07 -11.46
N SER A 101 -13.22 0.88 -10.42
CA SER A 101 -12.40 1.20 -9.25
C SER A 101 -12.24 0.05 -8.24
N ASP A 102 -12.58 -1.19 -8.61
CA ASP A 102 -12.73 -2.33 -7.70
C ASP A 102 -11.64 -3.41 -7.88
N LEU A 103 -10.39 -2.99 -8.08
CA LEU A 103 -9.26 -3.92 -7.95
C LEU A 103 -9.01 -4.17 -6.45
N ASN A 104 -9.05 -5.43 -6.03
CA ASN A 104 -8.64 -5.78 -4.66
C ASN A 104 -7.10 -5.69 -4.52
N SER A 105 -6.62 -5.61 -3.28
CA SER A 105 -5.18 -5.47 -2.98
C SER A 105 -4.29 -6.55 -3.63
N SER A 106 -4.82 -7.76 -3.84
CA SER A 106 -4.06 -8.87 -4.42
C SER A 106 -3.86 -8.74 -5.94
N ASP A 107 -4.85 -8.19 -6.65
CA ASP A 107 -4.77 -7.98 -8.10
C ASP A 107 -3.86 -6.78 -8.43
N ARG A 108 -3.90 -5.73 -7.60
CA ARG A 108 -3.00 -4.57 -7.72
C ARG A 108 -1.55 -4.93 -7.44
N GLU A 109 -1.31 -5.79 -6.45
CA GLU A 109 0.03 -6.29 -6.14
C GLU A 109 0.60 -7.07 -7.35
N ALA A 110 -0.19 -7.95 -7.96
CA ALA A 110 0.21 -8.69 -9.16
C ALA A 110 0.56 -7.77 -10.35
N LEU A 111 -0.21 -6.70 -10.54
CA LEU A 111 0.07 -5.66 -11.54
C LEU A 111 1.39 -4.94 -11.27
N LEU A 112 1.66 -4.56 -10.01
CA LEU A 112 2.94 -3.96 -9.62
C LEU A 112 4.11 -4.90 -9.87
N LYS A 113 3.98 -6.20 -9.53
CA LYS A 113 5.01 -7.21 -9.88
C LYS A 113 5.28 -7.24 -11.38
N SER A 114 4.22 -7.15 -12.19
CA SER A 114 4.32 -7.17 -13.65
C SER A 114 5.11 -5.96 -14.19
N TYR A 115 4.89 -4.76 -13.65
CA TYR A 115 5.61 -3.57 -14.09
C TYR A 115 7.09 -3.62 -13.71
N VAL A 116 7.42 -4.11 -12.50
CA VAL A 116 8.81 -4.36 -12.10
C VAL A 116 9.50 -5.32 -13.05
N GLN A 117 8.83 -6.42 -13.39
CA GLN A 117 9.37 -7.42 -14.29
C GLN A 117 9.61 -6.83 -15.70
N ARG A 118 8.66 -6.05 -16.22
CA ARG A 118 8.76 -5.37 -17.52
C ARG A 118 9.94 -4.39 -17.56
N LEU A 119 10.09 -3.56 -16.54
CA LEU A 119 11.22 -2.63 -16.41
C LEU A 119 12.56 -3.35 -16.23
N SER A 120 12.58 -4.46 -15.50
CA SER A 120 13.78 -5.28 -15.31
C SER A 120 14.22 -5.98 -16.60
N ASN A 121 13.25 -6.37 -17.43
CA ASN A 121 13.48 -6.96 -18.75
C ASN A 121 13.86 -5.93 -19.83
N GLY A 122 13.95 -4.64 -19.46
CA GLY A 122 14.40 -3.57 -20.35
C GLY A 122 13.29 -2.97 -21.23
N GLU A 123 12.02 -3.15 -20.87
CA GLU A 123 10.93 -2.43 -21.52
C GLU A 123 11.07 -0.91 -21.31
N ASP A 124 10.68 -0.16 -22.33
CA ASP A 124 10.73 1.30 -22.31
C ASP A 124 9.86 1.89 -21.17
N ILE A 125 10.47 2.80 -20.41
CA ILE A 125 9.85 3.37 -19.21
C ILE A 125 8.60 4.20 -19.52
N GLU A 126 8.53 4.83 -20.71
CA GLU A 126 7.35 5.61 -21.13
C GLU A 126 6.15 4.70 -21.45
N SER A 127 6.39 3.52 -22.02
CA SER A 127 5.37 2.48 -22.23
C SER A 127 4.80 1.99 -20.89
N VAL A 128 5.68 1.58 -19.97
CA VAL A 128 5.28 1.09 -18.65
C VAL A 128 4.56 2.17 -17.86
N ARG A 129 5.02 3.43 -17.95
CA ARG A 129 4.39 4.59 -17.31
C ARG A 129 2.96 4.82 -17.79
N LYS A 130 2.70 4.70 -19.09
CA LYS A 130 1.35 4.90 -19.64
C LYS A 130 0.38 3.84 -19.11
N ASP A 131 0.82 2.59 -19.02
CA ASP A 131 0.02 1.51 -18.47
C ASP A 131 -0.17 1.66 -16.96
N PHE A 132 0.89 2.04 -16.24
CA PHE A 132 0.83 2.32 -14.81
C PHE A 132 -0.17 3.45 -14.52
N ALA A 133 -0.09 4.57 -15.24
CA ALA A 133 -1.00 5.71 -15.10
C ALA A 133 -2.46 5.34 -15.39
N ALA A 134 -2.71 4.46 -16.34
CA ALA A 134 -4.07 3.99 -16.64
C ALA A 134 -4.66 3.12 -15.52
N ASN A 135 -3.83 2.39 -14.77
CA ASN A 135 -4.27 1.40 -13.78
C ASN A 135 -4.10 1.85 -12.31
N PHE A 136 -3.32 2.90 -12.05
CA PHE A 136 -2.96 3.38 -10.70
C PHE A 136 -3.21 4.89 -10.51
N SER A 137 -3.98 5.55 -11.39
CA SER A 137 -4.29 6.99 -11.25
C SER A 137 -5.07 7.33 -9.97
N ASP A 138 -5.82 6.38 -9.45
CA ASP A 138 -6.64 6.45 -8.23
C ASP A 138 -5.91 5.92 -6.98
N VAL A 139 -4.79 5.24 -7.13
CA VAL A 139 -4.05 4.59 -6.03
C VAL A 139 -3.24 5.62 -5.23
N SER A 140 -3.18 5.45 -3.91
CA SER A 140 -2.38 6.31 -3.01
C SER A 140 -0.91 5.89 -3.03
N ALA A 141 0.02 6.82 -2.80
CA ALA A 141 1.45 6.51 -2.71
C ALA A 141 1.76 5.45 -1.64
N VAL A 142 0.96 5.40 -0.57
CA VAL A 142 1.09 4.44 0.53
C VAL A 142 0.75 3.00 0.10
N GLU A 143 -0.25 2.83 -0.76
CA GLU A 143 -0.64 1.50 -1.27
C GLU A 143 0.45 0.95 -2.20
N ILE A 144 1.09 1.81 -2.98
CA ILE A 144 2.23 1.46 -3.83
C ILE A 144 3.45 1.10 -2.96
N ALA A 145 3.78 1.92 -1.95
CA ALA A 145 4.89 1.65 -1.03
C ALA A 145 4.71 0.33 -0.26
N ARG A 146 3.49 0.02 0.18
CA ARG A 146 3.18 -1.27 0.83
C ARG A 146 3.41 -2.46 -0.11
N ALA A 147 2.97 -2.34 -1.36
CA ALA A 147 3.18 -3.39 -2.35
C ALA A 147 4.66 -3.52 -2.77
N GLU A 148 5.41 -2.42 -2.82
CA GLU A 148 6.88 -2.42 -2.99
C GLU A 148 7.58 -3.14 -1.83
N GLN A 149 7.12 -2.96 -0.59
CA GLN A 149 7.67 -3.66 0.57
C GLN A 149 7.36 -5.16 0.54
N THR A 150 6.15 -5.53 0.13
CA THR A 150 5.78 -6.94 -0.09
C THR A 150 6.71 -7.58 -1.15
N LEU A 151 6.95 -6.88 -2.27
CA LEU A 151 7.87 -7.31 -3.32
C LEU A 151 9.30 -7.54 -2.80
N LEU A 152 9.83 -6.63 -1.98
CA LEU A 152 11.14 -6.79 -1.35
C LEU A 152 11.18 -8.00 -0.42
N SER A 153 10.13 -8.20 0.39
CA SER A 153 10.01 -9.33 1.32
C SER A 153 9.92 -10.69 0.60
N GLU A 154 9.39 -10.71 -0.62
CA GLU A 154 9.32 -11.89 -1.48
C GLU A 154 10.58 -12.14 -2.30
N GLY A 155 11.59 -11.25 -2.20
CA GLY A 155 12.92 -11.43 -2.78
C GLY A 155 13.16 -10.68 -4.09
N THR A 156 12.29 -9.76 -4.50
CA THR A 156 12.57 -8.83 -5.60
C THR A 156 13.74 -7.92 -5.24
N LYS A 157 14.64 -7.64 -6.20
CA LYS A 157 15.83 -6.82 -5.94
C LYS A 157 15.45 -5.36 -5.69
N LEU A 158 16.13 -4.74 -4.73
CA LEU A 158 15.98 -3.32 -4.42
C LEU A 158 16.12 -2.42 -5.67
N SER A 159 17.07 -2.73 -6.56
CA SER A 159 17.27 -1.97 -7.80
C SER A 159 16.09 -2.00 -8.77
N ASP A 160 15.28 -3.06 -8.71
CA ASP A 160 14.16 -3.29 -9.62
C ASP A 160 12.88 -2.65 -9.04
N VAL A 161 12.75 -2.67 -7.71
CA VAL A 161 11.70 -1.94 -6.96
C VAL A 161 11.93 -0.43 -7.03
N GLN A 162 13.17 0.06 -6.92
CA GLN A 162 13.49 1.50 -7.04
C GLN A 162 13.09 2.11 -8.40
N ARG A 163 12.99 1.29 -9.47
CA ARG A 163 12.50 1.77 -10.78
C ARG A 163 11.00 2.05 -10.79
N LEU A 164 10.22 1.44 -9.88
CA LEU A 164 8.82 1.85 -9.67
C LEU A 164 8.74 3.26 -9.10
N CYS A 165 9.72 3.68 -8.28
CA CYS A 165 9.77 5.01 -7.71
C CYS A 165 9.92 6.11 -8.78
N ASP A 166 10.69 5.83 -9.83
CA ASP A 166 10.82 6.72 -10.99
C ASP A 166 9.51 6.83 -11.79
N VAL A 167 8.75 5.73 -11.87
CA VAL A 167 7.47 5.69 -12.60
C VAL A 167 6.36 6.37 -11.81
N HIS A 168 6.25 6.15 -10.50
CA HIS A 168 5.23 6.80 -9.67
C HIS A 168 5.48 8.32 -9.57
N SER A 169 6.73 8.76 -9.51
CA SER A 169 7.07 10.20 -9.48
C SER A 169 6.64 10.92 -10.76
N ALA A 170 6.67 10.21 -11.89
CA ALA A 170 6.26 10.70 -13.19
C ALA A 170 4.73 10.68 -13.42
N LEU A 171 3.96 9.98 -12.57
CA LEU A 171 2.50 10.01 -12.59
C LEU A 171 1.93 11.31 -12.02
N PHE A 172 2.67 11.99 -11.14
CA PHE A 172 2.08 13.04 -10.31
C PHE A 172 2.20 14.47 -10.85
N HIS A 173 2.98 14.81 -11.89
CA HIS A 173 3.19 16.25 -12.20
C HIS A 173 3.36 16.65 -13.69
N GLY A 174 2.45 17.52 -14.13
CA GLY A 174 2.58 18.45 -15.27
C GLY A 174 3.26 19.78 -14.89
N ALA A 175 4.35 19.74 -14.12
CA ALA A 175 5.10 20.93 -13.68
C ALA A 175 6.34 21.19 -14.57
N THR A 176 6.89 22.42 -14.51
CA THR A 176 8.09 22.77 -15.29
C THR A 176 9.34 22.03 -14.78
N ARG A 177 10.37 21.87 -15.62
CA ARG A 177 11.56 21.04 -15.32
C ARG A 177 12.26 21.38 -13.99
N SER A 178 12.28 22.65 -13.58
CA SER A 178 12.89 23.07 -12.32
C SER A 178 12.02 22.78 -11.10
N GLU A 179 10.70 22.93 -11.23
CA GLU A 179 9.73 22.52 -10.20
C GLU A 179 9.69 21.00 -10.05
N ARG A 180 9.87 20.25 -11.15
CA ARG A 180 9.96 18.78 -11.13
C ARG A 180 11.17 18.26 -10.37
N ILE A 181 12.32 18.94 -10.45
CA ILE A 181 13.53 18.54 -9.71
C ILE A 181 13.36 18.86 -8.22
N ALA A 182 12.90 20.06 -7.89
CA ALA A 182 12.68 20.46 -6.50
C ALA A 182 11.57 19.64 -5.82
N ASN A 183 10.49 19.34 -6.53
CA ASN A 183 9.41 18.49 -6.00
C ASN A 183 9.84 17.03 -5.91
N ALA A 184 10.60 16.50 -6.88
CA ALA A 184 11.10 15.13 -6.78
C ALA A 184 12.12 14.96 -5.64
N GLU A 185 12.99 15.94 -5.41
CA GLU A 185 13.93 15.91 -4.27
C GLU A 185 13.19 15.96 -2.93
N LYS A 186 12.19 16.86 -2.80
CA LYS A 186 11.31 16.91 -1.62
C LYS A 186 10.48 15.65 -1.44
N GLU A 187 10.03 15.04 -2.53
CA GLU A 187 9.23 13.82 -2.50
C GLU A 187 10.09 12.60 -2.13
N VAL A 188 11.34 12.52 -2.60
CA VAL A 188 12.30 11.49 -2.20
C VAL A 188 12.68 11.64 -0.72
N GLU A 189 12.91 12.87 -0.25
CA GLU A 189 13.17 13.15 1.17
C GLU A 189 11.95 12.82 2.03
N ARG A 190 10.74 13.18 1.56
CA ARG A 190 9.47 12.82 2.18
C ARG A 190 9.29 11.31 2.26
N SER A 191 9.54 10.58 1.18
CA SER A 191 9.42 9.12 1.14
C SER A 191 10.43 8.43 2.05
N ALA A 192 11.68 8.91 2.12
CA ALA A 192 12.69 8.36 3.02
C ALA A 192 12.38 8.65 4.50
N GLU A 193 11.79 9.80 4.81
CA GLU A 193 11.35 10.13 6.16
C GLU A 193 10.07 9.36 6.53
N GLU A 194 9.11 9.24 5.61
CA GLU A 194 7.93 8.38 5.78
C GLU A 194 8.33 6.91 6.00
N GLU A 195 9.34 6.41 5.28
CA GLU A 195 9.90 5.06 5.47
C GLU A 195 10.50 4.90 6.87
N ARG A 196 11.36 5.84 7.32
CA ARG A 196 11.93 5.81 8.68
C ARG A 196 10.85 5.84 9.76
N VAL A 197 9.78 6.57 9.54
CA VAL A 197 8.67 6.68 10.49
C VAL A 197 7.85 5.39 10.49
N LEU A 198 7.59 4.80 9.32
CA LEU A 198 6.92 3.51 9.21
C LEU A 198 7.72 2.38 9.87
N ASP A 199 9.04 2.35 9.70
CA ASP A 199 9.93 1.40 10.39
C ASP A 199 9.87 1.60 11.92
N THR A 200 9.84 2.85 12.36
CA THR A 200 9.70 3.19 13.79
C THR A 200 8.35 2.69 14.32
N ILE A 201 7.26 2.90 13.59
CA ILE A 201 5.91 2.43 13.99
C ILE A 201 5.81 0.92 13.95
N ALA A 202 6.42 0.28 12.95
CA ALA A 202 6.48 -1.18 12.84
C ALA A 202 7.27 -1.81 13.99
N SER A 203 8.17 -1.05 14.64
CA SER A 203 8.87 -1.47 15.84
C SER A 203 8.04 -1.38 17.13
N PHE A 204 6.91 -0.67 17.11
CA PHE A 204 6.01 -0.59 18.25
C PHE A 204 5.30 -1.93 18.46
N ASP A 205 5.10 -2.27 19.73
CA ASP A 205 4.42 -3.51 20.10
C ASP A 205 2.90 -3.41 19.95
N GLU A 206 2.23 -4.56 20.02
CA GLU A 206 0.77 -4.67 19.98
C GLU A 206 0.11 -3.83 21.09
N GLN A 207 0.80 -3.63 22.22
CA GLN A 207 0.31 -2.79 23.33
C GLN A 207 0.20 -1.32 22.93
N THR A 208 1.09 -0.81 22.09
CA THR A 208 1.04 0.57 21.60
C THR A 208 -0.14 0.79 20.64
N ALA A 209 -0.41 -0.18 19.76
CA ALA A 209 -1.58 -0.14 18.88
C ALA A 209 -2.90 -0.22 19.67
N ASP A 210 -2.95 -1.07 20.69
CA ASP A 210 -4.08 -1.17 21.62
C ASP A 210 -4.27 0.12 22.41
N ALA A 211 -3.20 0.68 22.98
CA ALA A 211 -3.23 1.94 23.71
C ALA A 211 -3.72 3.08 22.82
N THR A 212 -3.24 3.17 21.57
CA THR A 212 -3.68 4.20 20.60
C THR A 212 -5.19 4.10 20.38
N THR A 213 -5.69 2.88 20.17
CA THR A 213 -7.12 2.61 19.98
C THR A 213 -7.94 2.99 21.22
N VAL A 214 -7.42 2.72 22.43
CA VAL A 214 -8.06 3.09 23.70
C VAL A 214 -8.13 4.62 23.83
N LEU A 215 -7.04 5.34 23.57
CA LEU A 215 -6.98 6.80 23.68
C LEU A 215 -7.90 7.48 22.66
N MET A 216 -8.00 6.97 21.43
CA MET A 216 -8.95 7.47 20.41
C MET A 216 -10.42 7.28 20.83
N ARG A 217 -10.71 6.32 21.71
CA ARG A 217 -12.07 6.02 22.20
C ARG A 217 -12.37 6.62 23.57
N THR A 218 -11.36 7.15 24.26
CA THR A 218 -11.50 7.76 25.58
C THR A 218 -12.12 9.15 25.40
N PRO A 219 -13.36 9.38 25.86
CA PRO A 219 -14.05 10.65 25.63
C PRO A 219 -13.21 11.85 26.08
N GLY A 220 -13.05 12.83 25.18
CA GLY A 220 -12.40 14.10 25.47
C GLY A 220 -10.87 14.06 25.44
N HIS A 221 -10.27 12.87 25.43
CA HIS A 221 -8.83 12.73 25.22
C HIS A 221 -8.43 13.40 23.89
N PRO A 222 -7.25 14.04 23.77
CA PRO A 222 -6.86 14.73 22.53
C PRO A 222 -6.97 13.89 21.26
N LEU A 223 -6.57 12.61 21.30
CA LEU A 223 -6.74 11.69 20.16
C LEU A 223 -8.21 11.36 19.85
N ASN A 224 -9.09 11.34 20.86
CA ASN A 224 -10.53 11.19 20.62
C ASN A 224 -11.11 12.42 19.93
N VAL A 225 -10.73 13.63 20.35
CA VAL A 225 -11.17 14.86 19.70
C VAL A 225 -10.69 14.91 18.25
N LEU A 226 -9.41 14.62 17.99
CA LEU A 226 -8.88 14.60 16.61
C LEU A 226 -9.56 13.52 15.74
N GLU A 227 -9.88 12.34 16.27
CA GLU A 227 -10.62 11.30 15.54
C GLU A 227 -12.07 11.74 15.23
N LEU A 228 -12.74 12.41 16.16
CA LEU A 228 -14.08 12.96 15.93
C LEU A 228 -14.06 14.05 14.85
N GLU A 229 -13.05 14.92 14.86
CA GLU A 229 -12.84 15.91 13.80
C GLU A 229 -12.54 15.25 12.46
N ASN A 230 -11.67 14.23 12.43
CA ASN A 230 -11.36 13.46 11.23
C ASN A 230 -12.60 12.82 10.61
N ALA A 231 -13.48 12.23 11.42
CA ALA A 231 -14.75 11.70 10.92
C ALA A 231 -15.63 12.78 10.26
N GLN A 232 -15.62 14.02 10.77
CA GLN A 232 -16.36 15.13 10.17
C GLN A 232 -15.69 15.70 8.91
N ILE A 233 -14.36 15.70 8.86
CA ILE A 233 -13.58 16.07 7.67
C ILE A 233 -13.83 15.04 6.58
N GLU A 234 -13.64 13.75 6.87
CA GLU A 234 -13.84 12.62 5.95
C GLU A 234 -15.24 12.66 5.33
N LYS A 235 -16.28 12.86 6.14
CA LYS A 235 -17.66 13.00 5.65
C LYS A 235 -17.81 14.08 4.58
N ARG A 236 -17.16 15.23 4.75
CA ARG A 236 -17.24 16.37 3.81
C ARG A 236 -16.37 16.16 2.59
N VAL A 237 -15.17 15.62 2.78
CA VAL A 237 -14.24 15.25 1.71
C VAL A 237 -14.91 14.24 0.79
N LEU A 238 -15.45 13.13 1.31
CA LEU A 238 -16.18 12.13 0.54
C LEU A 238 -17.38 12.74 -0.21
N ALA A 239 -18.18 13.59 0.45
CA ALA A 239 -19.30 14.24 -0.21
C ALA A 239 -18.86 15.12 -1.39
N LEU A 240 -17.73 15.83 -1.26
CA LEU A 240 -17.16 16.62 -2.33
C LEU A 240 -16.55 15.74 -3.43
N GLU A 241 -15.85 14.65 -3.08
CA GLU A 241 -15.33 13.68 -4.05
C GLU A 241 -16.44 13.11 -4.92
N GLU A 242 -17.58 12.72 -4.34
CA GLU A 242 -18.73 12.23 -5.10
C GLU A 242 -19.26 13.29 -6.07
N LYS A 243 -19.36 14.56 -5.65
CA LYS A 243 -19.76 15.65 -6.56
C LYS A 243 -18.76 15.83 -7.71
N LEU A 244 -17.45 15.69 -7.44
CA LEU A 244 -16.39 15.91 -8.42
C LEU A 244 -16.25 14.81 -9.48
N LYS A 245 -16.95 13.68 -9.32
CA LYS A 245 -17.06 12.60 -10.33
C LYS A 245 -17.93 12.99 -11.52
N GLU A 246 -18.88 13.89 -11.31
CA GLU A 246 -19.75 14.42 -12.34
C GLU A 246 -19.10 15.63 -13.05
N ASP A 247 -19.67 16.04 -14.18
CA ASP A 247 -19.29 17.29 -14.86
C ASP A 247 -19.89 18.49 -14.09
N VAL A 248 -19.23 18.87 -13.00
CA VAL A 248 -19.64 19.98 -12.11
C VAL A 248 -18.86 21.25 -12.41
N LYS A 249 -19.53 22.39 -12.29
CA LYS A 249 -18.89 23.69 -12.44
C LYS A 249 -18.29 24.16 -11.12
N PRO A 250 -17.30 25.07 -11.15
CA PRO A 250 -16.69 25.57 -9.93
C PRO A 250 -17.69 26.23 -8.97
N GLU A 251 -18.75 26.86 -9.49
CA GLU A 251 -19.76 27.52 -8.66
C GLU A 251 -20.58 26.51 -7.84
N ASP A 252 -20.74 25.28 -8.33
CA ASP A 252 -21.53 24.22 -7.69
C ASP A 252 -20.84 23.66 -6.44
N VAL A 253 -19.50 23.77 -6.37
CA VAL A 253 -18.67 23.24 -5.28
C VAL A 253 -18.05 24.33 -4.40
N LEU A 254 -18.17 25.61 -4.78
CA LEU A 254 -17.50 26.72 -4.09
C LEU A 254 -17.88 26.80 -2.60
N ALA A 255 -19.15 26.54 -2.28
CA ALA A 255 -19.63 26.52 -0.89
C ALA A 255 -18.99 25.36 -0.10
N ASP A 256 -18.90 24.17 -0.69
CA ASP A 256 -18.27 23.01 -0.03
C ASP A 256 -16.78 23.27 0.23
N VAL A 257 -16.07 23.81 -0.76
CA VAL A 257 -14.63 24.14 -0.62
C VAL A 257 -14.42 25.25 0.41
N SER A 258 -15.31 26.24 0.44
CA SER A 258 -15.28 27.29 1.46
C SER A 258 -15.52 26.73 2.86
N GLU A 259 -16.42 25.76 3.02
CA GLU A 259 -16.64 25.06 4.28
C GLU A 259 -15.40 24.24 4.69
N LEU A 260 -14.78 23.53 3.73
CA LEU A 260 -13.61 22.68 3.97
C LEU A 260 -12.42 23.42 4.59
N ARG A 261 -12.33 24.75 4.40
CA ARG A 261 -11.28 25.58 5.01
C ARG A 261 -11.30 25.59 6.54
N ALA A 262 -12.39 25.20 7.19
CA ALA A 262 -12.40 25.08 8.65
C ALA A 262 -11.40 24.01 9.18
N ILE A 263 -10.87 23.14 8.30
CA ILE A 263 -9.77 22.21 8.59
C ILE A 263 -8.52 22.90 9.13
N GLU A 264 -8.33 24.20 8.85
CA GLU A 264 -7.25 25.01 9.42
C GLU A 264 -7.19 24.88 10.96
N SER A 265 -8.33 24.81 11.64
CA SER A 265 -8.41 24.63 13.11
C SER A 265 -7.98 23.25 13.58
N HIS A 266 -8.20 22.21 12.77
CA HIS A 266 -7.75 20.84 13.06
C HIS A 266 -6.24 20.74 12.96
N TYR A 267 -5.67 21.21 11.84
CA TYR A 267 -4.21 21.25 11.63
C TYR A 267 -3.52 22.07 12.71
N LYS A 268 -4.03 23.27 13.02
CA LYS A 268 -3.43 24.14 14.03
C LYS A 268 -3.27 23.49 15.41
N LYS A 269 -4.19 22.62 15.84
CA LYS A 269 -4.03 21.89 17.11
C LYS A 269 -2.75 21.05 17.09
N LYS A 270 -2.51 20.30 16.01
CA LYS A 270 -1.35 19.41 15.88
C LYS A 270 -0.07 20.22 15.74
N GLU A 271 -0.11 21.27 14.91
CA GLU A 271 1.01 22.18 14.64
C GLU A 271 1.53 22.86 15.92
N GLU A 272 0.63 23.24 16.81
CA GLU A 272 0.98 24.05 17.99
C GLU A 272 1.19 23.20 19.25
N THR A 273 0.66 21.97 19.31
CA THR A 273 0.71 21.14 20.52
C THR A 273 1.50 19.85 20.38
N MET A 274 1.41 19.14 19.25
CA MET A 274 2.03 17.82 19.09
C MET A 274 3.37 17.89 18.38
N PHE A 275 3.43 18.63 17.27
CA PHE A 275 4.65 18.74 16.47
C PHE A 275 5.83 19.35 17.25
N PRO A 276 5.66 20.41 18.07
CA PRO A 276 6.76 20.95 18.86
C PRO A 276 7.28 19.94 19.89
N LEU A 277 6.41 19.14 20.52
CA LEU A 277 6.83 18.10 21.46
C LEU A 277 7.65 17.00 20.76
N LEU A 278 7.15 16.50 19.61
CA LEU A 278 7.86 15.51 18.81
C LEU A 278 9.25 16.02 18.42
N LYS A 279 9.33 17.26 17.94
CA LYS A 279 10.56 17.91 17.50
C LYS A 279 11.53 18.23 18.63
N ASP A 280 11.10 19.02 19.61
CA ASP A 280 11.99 19.64 20.59
C ASP A 280 12.28 18.72 21.78
N LYS A 281 11.31 17.89 22.19
CA LYS A 281 11.45 17.01 23.36
C LYS A 281 11.87 15.60 22.97
N TYR A 282 11.22 15.02 21.96
CA TYR A 282 11.46 13.63 21.53
C TYR A 282 12.47 13.51 20.38
N ASN A 283 12.96 14.64 19.85
CA ASN A 283 13.95 14.69 18.77
C ASN A 283 13.53 13.86 17.54
N PHE A 284 12.25 13.95 17.19
CA PHE A 284 11.62 13.23 16.08
C PHE A 284 10.89 14.21 15.13
N PRO A 285 11.61 15.16 14.49
CA PRO A 285 11.02 16.23 13.69
C PRO A 285 10.45 15.78 12.33
N GLY A 286 11.02 14.72 11.75
CA GLY A 286 10.77 14.29 10.38
C GLY A 286 9.28 14.12 10.00
N PRO A 287 8.51 13.27 10.68
CA PRO A 287 7.09 13.10 10.35
C PRO A 287 6.27 14.36 10.54
N SER A 288 6.55 15.15 11.59
CA SER A 288 5.85 16.41 11.82
C SER A 288 6.14 17.45 10.74
N ASP A 289 7.39 17.55 10.26
CA ASP A 289 7.78 18.51 9.22
C ASP A 289 7.15 18.12 7.86
N VAL A 290 7.12 16.83 7.53
CA VAL A 290 6.45 16.30 6.33
C VAL A 290 4.94 16.56 6.38
N MET A 291 4.28 16.19 7.49
CA MET A 291 2.84 16.40 7.65
C MET A 291 2.49 17.87 7.57
N TRP A 292 3.28 18.73 8.23
CA TRP A 292 3.09 20.18 8.20
C TRP A 292 3.17 20.77 6.78
N GLY A 293 4.13 20.32 5.97
CA GLY A 293 4.26 20.78 4.58
C GLY A 293 3.01 20.45 3.76
N VAL A 294 2.49 19.23 3.87
CA VAL A 294 1.26 18.80 3.17
C VAL A 294 0.04 19.58 3.67
N GLU A 295 -0.07 19.80 4.98
CA GLU A 295 -1.15 20.59 5.58
C GLU A 295 -1.14 22.03 5.07
N ASP A 296 0.04 22.64 4.93
CA ASP A 296 0.18 24.00 4.40
C ASP A 296 -0.23 24.08 2.93
N GLU A 297 0.19 23.13 2.10
CA GLU A 297 -0.25 23.03 0.70
C GLU A 297 -1.77 22.91 0.58
N ILE A 298 -2.40 22.03 1.38
CA ILE A 298 -3.85 21.86 1.40
C ILE A 298 -4.53 23.19 1.77
N LYS A 299 -4.08 23.87 2.84
CA LYS A 299 -4.63 25.17 3.26
C LYS A 299 -4.51 26.21 2.15
N GLN A 300 -3.35 26.30 1.52
CA GLN A 300 -3.09 27.25 0.44
C GLN A 300 -3.95 26.99 -0.79
N GLU A 301 -4.09 25.74 -1.22
CA GLU A 301 -4.86 25.39 -2.41
C GLU A 301 -6.38 25.52 -2.21
N LEU A 302 -6.91 25.15 -1.03
CA LEU A 302 -8.31 25.41 -0.69
C LEU A 302 -8.59 26.92 -0.70
N LYS A 303 -7.71 27.72 -0.07
CA LYS A 303 -7.82 29.18 -0.08
C LYS A 303 -7.79 29.73 -1.50
N LYS A 304 -6.83 29.28 -2.31
CA LYS A 304 -6.68 29.67 -3.71
C LYS A 304 -7.96 29.40 -4.50
N PHE A 305 -8.52 28.20 -4.37
CA PHE A 305 -9.77 27.83 -5.02
C PHE A 305 -10.93 28.72 -4.57
N VAL A 306 -10.97 29.23 -3.35
CA VAL A 306 -12.04 30.15 -2.92
C VAL A 306 -11.83 31.57 -3.46
N VAL A 307 -10.60 32.10 -3.41
CA VAL A 307 -10.34 33.54 -3.64
C VAL A 307 -10.02 33.92 -5.08
N GLU A 308 -9.47 33.02 -5.90
CA GLU A 308 -9.06 33.36 -7.28
C GLU A 308 -10.21 33.21 -8.27
N ASP A 309 -10.29 34.08 -9.28
CA ASP A 309 -11.34 34.00 -10.31
C ASP A 309 -11.20 32.76 -11.21
N ALA A 310 -9.96 32.36 -11.50
CA ALA A 310 -9.66 31.16 -12.27
C ALA A 310 -9.68 29.93 -11.35
N LYS A 311 -10.68 29.07 -11.52
CA LYS A 311 -10.86 27.86 -10.71
C LYS A 311 -10.26 26.65 -11.43
N ASP A 312 -9.27 26.02 -10.81
CA ASP A 312 -8.66 24.78 -11.30
C ASP A 312 -9.33 23.56 -10.64
N MET A 313 -10.26 22.94 -11.36
CA MET A 313 -11.00 21.77 -10.89
C MET A 313 -10.10 20.53 -10.73
N ASP A 314 -9.02 20.43 -11.51
CA ASP A 314 -8.08 19.30 -11.38
C ASP A 314 -7.19 19.47 -10.16
N SER A 315 -6.79 20.71 -9.83
CA SER A 315 -6.15 20.99 -8.55
C SER A 315 -7.08 20.68 -7.38
N LEU A 316 -8.35 21.06 -7.47
CA LEU A 316 -9.32 20.72 -6.43
C LEU A 316 -9.40 19.20 -6.20
N ARG A 317 -9.53 18.40 -7.26
CA ARG A 317 -9.54 16.92 -7.15
C ARG A 317 -8.28 16.40 -6.44
N ARG A 318 -7.10 16.94 -6.76
CA ARG A 318 -5.83 16.56 -6.10
C ARG A 318 -5.78 16.96 -4.62
N VAL A 319 -6.29 18.14 -4.26
CA VAL A 319 -6.39 18.59 -2.85
C VAL A 319 -7.27 17.64 -2.05
N VAL A 320 -8.46 17.34 -2.59
CA VAL A 320 -9.44 16.50 -1.91
C VAL A 320 -8.89 15.08 -1.68
N LYS A 321 -8.20 14.49 -2.68
CA LYS A 321 -7.48 13.22 -2.50
C LYS A 321 -6.41 13.30 -1.39
N ARG A 322 -5.60 14.37 -1.38
CA ARG A 322 -4.57 14.57 -0.32
C ARG A 322 -5.17 14.75 1.07
N MET A 323 -6.36 15.34 1.21
CA MET A 323 -7.03 15.45 2.51
C MET A 323 -7.39 14.08 3.07
N ASN A 324 -7.89 13.15 2.23
CA ASN A 324 -8.13 11.76 2.62
C ASN A 324 -6.82 11.03 3.02
N GLU A 325 -5.74 11.24 2.26
CA GLU A 325 -4.43 10.69 2.61
C GLU A 325 -3.92 11.21 3.96
N MET A 326 -4.17 12.49 4.29
CA MET A 326 -3.79 13.05 5.59
C MET A 326 -4.58 12.44 6.76
N ILE A 327 -5.89 12.25 6.62
CA ILE A 327 -6.70 11.54 7.64
C ILE A 327 -6.12 10.15 7.90
N PHE A 328 -5.77 9.43 6.83
CA PHE A 328 -5.14 8.12 6.95
C PHE A 328 -3.78 8.18 7.67
N LYS A 329 -2.91 9.13 7.29
CA LYS A 329 -1.59 9.32 7.91
C LYS A 329 -1.72 9.69 9.38
N GLU A 330 -2.66 10.55 9.76
CA GLU A 330 -2.88 10.87 11.16
C GLU A 330 -3.23 9.63 11.98
N LYS A 331 -4.19 8.84 11.52
CA LYS A 331 -4.67 7.66 12.23
C LYS A 331 -3.65 6.54 12.32
N ASN A 332 -2.87 6.31 11.26
CA ASN A 332 -1.98 5.16 11.17
C ASN A 332 -0.51 5.49 11.43
N ILE A 333 -0.15 6.77 11.44
CA ILE A 333 1.24 7.23 11.62
C ILE A 333 1.36 8.16 12.82
N LEU A 334 0.68 9.31 12.80
CA LEU A 334 0.84 10.30 13.87
C LEU A 334 0.33 9.77 15.21
N PHE A 335 -0.88 9.20 15.26
CA PHE A 335 -1.51 8.78 16.51
C PHE A 335 -0.73 7.68 17.24
N PRO A 336 -0.27 6.60 16.58
CA PRO A 336 0.61 5.62 17.22
C PRO A 336 1.92 6.23 17.70
N LEU A 337 2.52 7.11 16.89
CA LEU A 337 3.77 7.78 17.22
C LEU A 337 3.65 8.62 18.50
N VAL A 338 2.65 9.50 18.59
CA VAL A 338 2.46 10.33 19.79
C VAL A 338 2.02 9.49 20.98
N THR A 339 1.28 8.40 20.77
CA THR A 339 0.91 7.47 21.85
C THR A 339 2.13 6.80 22.48
N ASN A 340 3.10 6.40 21.66
CA ASN A 340 4.33 5.77 22.14
C ASN A 340 5.22 6.72 22.96
N TYR A 341 5.22 8.01 22.62
CA TYR A 341 6.15 8.97 23.23
C TYR A 341 5.52 9.81 24.36
N PHE A 342 4.28 10.27 24.21
CA PHE A 342 3.72 11.31 25.07
C PHE A 342 3.29 10.75 26.44
N THR A 343 3.56 11.53 27.47
CA THR A 343 3.17 11.24 28.85
C THR A 343 1.78 11.76 29.17
N GLU A 344 1.18 11.26 30.25
CA GLU A 344 -0.14 11.72 30.73
C GLU A 344 -0.18 13.23 31.00
N ASP A 345 0.86 13.79 31.63
CA ASP A 345 0.97 15.23 31.90
C ASP A 345 0.96 16.07 30.61
N GLU A 346 1.59 15.57 29.54
CA GLU A 346 1.58 16.24 28.23
C GLU A 346 0.22 16.14 27.57
N TRP A 347 -0.43 14.98 27.63
CA TRP A 347 -1.80 14.85 27.16
C TRP A 347 -2.73 15.83 27.87
N ILE A 348 -2.56 16.04 29.18
CA ILE A 348 -3.37 16.98 29.98
C ILE A 348 -3.11 18.42 29.50
N ALA A 349 -1.84 18.78 29.26
CA ALA A 349 -1.50 20.08 28.72
C ALA A 349 -2.11 20.30 27.32
N ILE A 350 -2.00 19.31 26.44
CA ILE A 350 -2.58 19.34 25.09
C ILE A 350 -4.10 19.52 25.15
N ALA A 351 -4.80 18.70 25.96
CA ALA A 351 -6.25 18.76 26.12
C ALA A 351 -6.73 20.12 26.62
N ARG A 352 -5.99 20.74 27.55
CA ARG A 352 -6.27 22.07 28.07
C ARG A 352 -6.14 23.15 26.99
N ASP A 353 -5.21 23.00 26.05
CA ASP A 353 -4.88 24.01 25.06
C ASP A 353 -5.76 23.89 23.78
N PHE A 354 -6.31 22.71 23.48
CA PHE A 354 -7.21 22.45 22.34
C PHE A 354 -8.34 23.49 22.13
N PRO A 355 -9.09 23.93 23.17
CA PRO A 355 -10.11 24.96 23.01
C PRO A 355 -9.61 26.28 22.43
N MET A 356 -8.31 26.60 22.56
CA MET A 356 -7.72 27.85 22.05
C MET A 356 -7.66 27.89 20.52
N TYR A 357 -7.66 26.72 19.87
CA TYR A 357 -7.55 26.58 18.41
C TYR A 357 -8.90 26.37 17.72
N GLY A 358 -9.97 26.12 18.50
CA GLY A 358 -11.33 25.84 18.01
C GLY A 358 -11.50 24.39 17.54
N TYR A 359 -12.74 23.93 17.42
CA TYR A 359 -13.05 22.55 17.04
C TYR A 359 -13.58 22.47 15.61
N CYS A 360 -12.94 21.62 14.80
CA CYS A 360 -13.22 21.50 13.38
C CYS A 360 -14.54 20.75 13.17
N TYR A 361 -15.58 21.47 12.73
CA TYR A 361 -16.94 20.94 12.50
C TYR A 361 -17.65 20.33 13.71
N LEU A 362 -17.14 20.56 14.92
CA LEU A 362 -17.79 20.14 16.16
C LEU A 362 -18.26 21.38 16.92
N ALA A 363 -19.49 21.36 17.42
CA ALA A 363 -19.92 22.38 18.37
C ALA A 363 -19.18 22.15 19.70
N LYS A 364 -18.80 23.23 20.38
CA LYS A 364 -18.01 23.15 21.62
C LYS A 364 -18.73 22.34 22.70
N GLU A 365 -20.06 22.41 22.71
CA GLU A 365 -20.91 21.71 23.68
C GLU A 365 -20.98 20.19 23.41
N ASP A 366 -20.66 19.77 22.19
CA ASP A 366 -20.68 18.36 21.76
C ASP A 366 -19.31 17.68 21.94
N VAL A 367 -18.25 18.45 22.24
CA VAL A 367 -16.92 17.91 22.50
C VAL A 367 -16.89 17.34 23.93
N PRO A 368 -16.61 16.03 24.11
CA PRO A 368 -16.57 15.46 25.45
C PRO A 368 -15.42 16.07 26.27
N VAL A 369 -15.64 16.16 27.58
CA VAL A 369 -14.59 16.57 28.52
C VAL A 369 -13.76 15.35 28.87
N TRP A 370 -12.44 15.52 28.95
CA TRP A 370 -11.56 14.48 29.46
C TRP A 370 -11.55 14.54 30.99
N ASP A 371 -12.10 13.52 31.63
CA ASP A 371 -12.24 13.40 33.08
C ASP A 371 -10.96 12.93 33.79
#